data_AF-A0A355DI22-F1
#
_entry.id   AF-A0A355DI22-F1
#
_cell.length_a   1.000
_cell.length_b   1.000
_cell.length_c   1.000
_cell.angle_alpha   90.00
_cell.angle_beta   90.00
_cell.angle_gamma   90.00
#
_symmetry.space_group_name_H-M   'P 1'
#
loop_
_entity.id
_entity.type
_entity.pdbx_description
1 polymer ?
#
loop_
_entity_poly.entity_id
_entity_poly.type
_entity_poly.pdbx_seq_one_letter_code
_entity_poly.pdbx_strand_id
1 'polypeptide(L)' 'MAIVDTALDLGMNLVDNADVYGFDWGGSGFGACEDLLGRVLAARPDLRDRMVLATKGGIRPEVPYDSGGKYLR' A
#
# COMPACT_ATOMS: atom_id res chain seq x y z
N MET A 1 12.80 4.16 -7.89
CA MET A 1 11.85 5.23 -7.55
C MET A 1 11.17 5.85 -8.78
N ALA A 2 11.04 5.14 -9.91
CA ALA A 2 10.53 5.74 -11.15
C ALA A 2 9.01 5.57 -11.36
N ILE A 3 8.40 4.48 -10.89
CA ILE A 3 7.03 4.11 -11.31
C ILE A 3 5.96 5.04 -10.71
N VAL A 4 6.01 5.32 -9.39
CA VAL A 4 5.03 6.19 -8.73
C VAL A 4 5.11 7.62 -9.29
N ASP A 5 6.31 8.18 -9.39
CA ASP A 5 6.53 9.53 -9.93
C ASP A 5 6.01 9.64 -11.37
N THR A 6 6.35 8.66 -12.23
CA THR A 6 5.88 8.61 -13.63
C THR A 6 4.36 8.52 -13.71
N ALA A 7 3.72 7.69 -12.87
CA ALA A 7 2.26 7.56 -12.86
C ALA A 7 1.58 8.89 -12.50
N LEU A 8 2.11 9.60 -11.50
CA LEU A 8 1.60 10.91 -11.09
C LEU A 8 1.86 11.99 -12.15
N ASP A 9 2.99 11.94 -12.86
CA ASP A 9 3.31 12.84 -13.97
C ASP A 9 2.36 12.63 -15.16
N LEU A 10 1.90 11.40 -15.37
CA LEU A 10 0.89 11.04 -16.38
C LEU A 10 -0.55 11.33 -15.95
N GLY A 11 -0.77 11.93 -14.77
CA GLY A 11 -2.08 12.32 -14.27
C GLY A 11 -2.88 11.20 -13.61
N MET A 12 -2.30 10.00 -13.42
CA MET A 12 -2.90 8.99 -12.54
C MET A 12 -2.71 9.45 -11.10
N ASN A 13 -3.77 9.47 -10.29
CA ASN A 13 -3.65 9.93 -8.91
C ASN A 13 -4.14 8.92 -7.87
N LEU A 14 -4.78 7.81 -8.26
CA LEU A 14 -5.13 6.74 -7.32
C LEU A 14 -3.96 5.78 -7.14
N VAL A 15 -3.43 5.74 -5.92
CA VAL A 15 -2.44 4.74 -5.48
C VAL A 15 -3.14 3.77 -4.55
N ASP A 16 -3.26 2.53 -4.98
CA ASP A 16 -3.95 1.46 -4.28
C ASP A 16 -2.94 0.52 -3.58
N ASN A 17 -3.24 0.14 -2.35
CA ASN A 17 -2.43 -0.78 -1.54
C ASN A 17 -3.31 -1.73 -0.72
N ALA A 18 -2.70 -2.70 -0.04
CA ALA A 18 -3.35 -3.53 0.96
C ALA A 18 -2.30 -4.09 1.93
N ASP A 19 -2.70 -4.34 3.16
CA ASP A 19 -1.87 -4.99 4.18
C ASP A 19 -1.31 -6.36 3.71
N VAL A 20 -2.06 -7.11 2.91
CA VAL A 20 -1.65 -8.42 2.39
C VAL A 20 -0.71 -8.33 1.18
N TYR A 21 -0.53 -7.16 0.56
CA TYR A 21 0.36 -7.03 -0.59
C TYR A 21 1.82 -7.23 -0.16
N GLY A 22 2.49 -8.16 -0.85
CA GLY A 22 3.84 -8.61 -0.52
C GLY A 22 3.90 -9.87 0.34
N PHE A 23 2.75 -10.39 0.81
CA PHE A 23 2.70 -11.60 1.65
C PHE A 23 3.24 -12.85 0.92
N ASP A 24 2.81 -13.13 -0.32
CA ASP A 24 3.11 -14.38 -1.04
C ASP A 24 4.23 -14.28 -2.11
N TRP A 25 5.07 -13.25 -2.07
CA TRP A 25 6.09 -13.01 -3.11
C TRP A 25 7.45 -12.54 -2.55
N GLY A 26 7.94 -13.22 -1.52
CA GLY A 26 9.25 -12.91 -0.93
C GLY A 26 9.29 -11.60 -0.14
N GLY A 27 8.14 -11.03 0.20
CA GLY A 27 8.04 -9.97 1.18
C GLY A 27 8.15 -10.49 2.62
N SER A 28 8.21 -9.58 3.57
CA SER A 28 8.38 -9.88 5.01
C SER A 28 7.08 -10.22 5.73
N GLY A 29 5.97 -10.40 4.99
CA GLY A 29 4.63 -10.62 5.53
C GLY A 29 3.71 -9.41 5.29
N PHE A 30 2.73 -9.24 6.18
CA PHE A 30 1.77 -8.14 6.13
C PHE A 30 2.46 -6.77 6.23
N GLY A 31 1.97 -5.79 5.48
CA GLY A 31 2.48 -4.43 5.45
C GLY A 31 3.72 -4.25 4.57
N ALA A 32 4.29 -5.30 3.97
CA ALA A 32 5.55 -5.19 3.24
C ALA A 32 5.51 -4.17 2.09
N CYS A 33 4.43 -4.13 1.31
CA CYS A 33 4.24 -3.12 0.26
C CYS A 33 3.90 -1.74 0.81
N GLU A 34 3.18 -1.63 1.93
CA GLU A 34 2.91 -0.37 2.61
C GLU A 34 4.18 0.26 3.16
N ASP A 35 5.06 -0.53 3.78
CA ASP A 35 6.38 -0.11 4.25
C ASP A 35 7.28 0.37 3.11
N LEU A 36 7.24 -0.32 1.97
CA LEU A 36 7.98 0.09 0.78
C LEU A 36 7.49 1.44 0.25
N LEU A 37 6.17 1.63 0.17
CA LEU A 37 5.58 2.92 -0.20
C LEU A 37 5.92 4.00 0.84
N GLY A 38 5.92 3.67 2.13
CA GLY A 38 6.33 4.55 3.22
C GLY A 38 7.77 5.06 3.06
N ARG A 39 8.71 4.19 2.68
CA ARG A 39 10.09 4.59 2.35
C ARG A 39 10.15 5.53 1.15
N VAL A 40 9.31 5.32 0.14
CA VAL A 40 9.20 6.22 -1.03
C VAL A 40 8.69 7.59 -0.61
N LEU A 41 7.62 7.66 0.18
CA LEU A 41 7.03 8.91 0.65
C LEU A 41 7.95 9.64 1.64
N ALA A 42 8.72 8.92 2.47
CA ALA A 42 9.72 9.53 3.34
C ALA A 42 10.85 10.21 2.53
N ALA A 43 11.25 9.61 1.41
CA ALA A 43 12.28 10.17 0.52
C ALA A 43 11.74 11.28 -0.40
N ARG A 44 10.44 11.26 -0.74
CA ARG A 44 9.77 12.19 -1.64
C ARG A 44 8.39 12.59 -1.07
N PRO A 45 8.34 13.41 0.00
CA PRO A 45 7.09 13.77 0.67
C PRO A 45 6.13 14.56 -0.23
N ASP A 46 6.67 15.26 -1.24
CA ASP A 46 5.90 16.00 -2.25
C ASP A 46 4.93 15.12 -3.06
N LEU A 47 5.21 13.82 -3.19
CA LEU A 47 4.34 12.89 -3.89
C LEU A 47 3.01 12.71 -3.16
N ARG A 48 3.00 12.84 -1.82
CA ARG A 48 1.80 12.61 -1.02
C ARG A 48 0.69 13.58 -1.40
N ASP A 49 1.01 14.84 -1.69
CA ASP A 49 0.04 15.88 -2.04
C ASP A 49 -0.58 15.66 -3.44
N ARG A 50 0.06 14.83 -4.26
CA ARG A 50 -0.33 14.54 -5.64
C ARG A 50 -1.17 13.27 -5.79
N MET A 51 -1.34 12.49 -4.72
CA MET A 51 -2.02 11.20 -4.77
C MET A 51 -3.22 11.11 -3.82
N VAL A 52 -4.21 10.33 -4.26
CA VAL A 52 -5.23 9.70 -3.43
C VAL A 52 -4.69 8.32 -3.05
N LEU A 53 -4.35 8.16 -1.77
CA LEU A 53 -3.84 6.89 -1.23
C LEU A 53 -5.00 6.09 -0.63
N ALA A 54 -5.24 4.90 -1.17
CA ALA A 54 -6.19 3.93 -0.63
C ALA A 54 -5.44 2.68 -0.16
N THR A 55 -5.81 2.16 1.00
CA THR A 55 -5.35 0.84 1.46
C THR A 55 -6.53 -0.02 1.90
N LYS A 56 -6.28 -1.32 2.05
CA LYS A 56 -7.28 -2.33 2.37
C LYS A 56 -6.76 -3.23 3.47
N GLY A 57 -7.69 -3.76 4.24
CA GLY A 57 -7.47 -4.90 5.10
C GLY A 57 -8.68 -5.85 5.06
N GLY A 58 -8.47 -7.04 5.57
CA GLY A 58 -9.51 -8.05 5.80
C GLY A 58 -9.21 -9.39 5.17
N ILE A 59 -7.96 -9.64 4.75
CA ILE A 59 -7.53 -10.92 4.23
C ILE A 59 -6.46 -11.46 5.17
N ARG A 60 -6.81 -12.49 5.97
CA ARG A 60 -5.82 -13.35 6.61
C ARG A 60 -5.72 -14.67 5.85
N PRO A 61 -4.53 -15.29 5.75
CA PRO A 61 -4.43 -16.69 5.40
C PRO A 61 -5.47 -17.50 6.16
N GLU A 62 -6.21 -18.34 5.43
CA GLU A 62 -7.32 -19.17 5.89
C GLU A 62 -8.63 -18.43 6.24
N VAL A 63 -8.63 -17.09 6.36
CA VAL A 63 -9.82 -16.29 6.72
C VAL A 63 -9.98 -15.12 5.74
N PRO A 64 -10.67 -15.32 4.61
CA PRO A 64 -11.04 -14.22 3.74
C PRO A 64 -12.14 -13.35 4.39
N TYR A 65 -12.10 -12.04 4.14
CA TYR A 65 -13.12 -11.05 4.53
C TYR A 65 -13.28 -10.82 6.05
N ASP A 66 -12.19 -10.82 6.82
CA ASP A 66 -12.21 -10.41 8.23
C ASP A 66 -12.29 -8.88 8.37
N SER A 67 -13.51 -8.35 8.33
CA SER A 67 -13.79 -6.94 8.66
C SER A 67 -13.97 -6.70 10.17
N GLY A 68 -13.57 -7.66 11.01
CA GLY A 68 -13.67 -7.57 12.46
C GLY A 68 -12.74 -6.50 13.04
N GLY A 69 -13.22 -5.80 14.07
CA GLY A 69 -12.44 -4.74 14.72
C GLY A 69 -11.11 -5.20 15.34
N LYS A 70 -10.94 -6.49 15.62
CA LYS A 70 -9.66 -7.05 16.08
C LYS A 70 -8.58 -7.05 15.00
N TYR A 71 -8.99 -7.18 13.73
CA TYR A 71 -8.07 -7.21 12.61
C TYR A 71 -7.80 -5.81 12.04
N LEU A 72 -8.83 -4.96 12.00
CA LEU A 72 -8.75 -3.63 11.39
C LEU A 72 -8.27 -2.50 12.32
N ARG A 73 -7.85 -2.78 13.56
CA ARG A 73 -7.47 -1.74 14.55
C ARG A 73 -6.11 -1.99 15.17
#